data_AF-A0A0Q4C976-F1
#
_entry.id   AF-A0A0Q4C976-F1
#
_cell.length_a   1.000
_cell.length_b   1.000
_cell.length_c   1.000
_cell.angle_alpha   90.00
_cell.angle_beta   90.00
_cell.angle_gamma   90.00
#
_symmetry.space_group_name_H-M   'P 1'
#
loop_
_entity.id
_entity.type
_entity.pdbx_description
1 polymer ?
#
loop_
_entity_poly.entity_id
_entity_poly.type
_entity_poly.pdbx_seq_one_letter_code
_entity_poly.pdbx_strand_id
1 'polypeptide(L)'
;MVTVAALFLSNVPEGLSSAAGMKAAGHSARYIFGLWGGIAVASAIAAMIGNLALVGSSPDLIAGVTAVAAGAILAMLVDTMIPEATEATHDYSGLIAVCGFLGAFILSKSGG
;
A
#
# COMPACT_ATOMS: atom_id res chain seq x y z
N MET A 1 -15.75 1.02 3.30
CA MET A 1 -15.30 1.92 2.21
C MET A 1 -14.07 2.75 2.59
N VAL A 2 -13.94 3.21 3.83
CA VAL A 2 -12.78 4.01 4.27
C VAL A 2 -11.44 3.32 4.00
N THR A 3 -11.29 2.03 4.33
CA THR A 3 -10.02 1.30 4.10
C THR A 3 -9.62 1.30 2.64
N VAL A 4 -10.59 1.12 1.73
CA VAL A 4 -10.35 1.17 0.28
C VAL A 4 -10.00 2.58 -0.17
N ALA A 5 -10.68 3.61 0.35
CA ALA A 5 -10.37 5.00 0.04
C ALA A 5 -8.96 5.40 0.53
N ALA A 6 -8.58 5.00 1.74
CA ALA A 6 -7.25 5.25 2.30
C ALA A 6 -6.15 4.52 1.53
N LEU A 7 -6.38 3.24 1.20
CA LEU A 7 -5.45 2.46 0.37
C LEU A 7 -5.29 3.06 -1.02
N PHE A 8 -6.38 3.54 -1.63
CA PHE A 8 -6.34 4.22 -2.92
C PHE A 8 -5.54 5.52 -2.84
N LEU A 9 -5.79 6.34 -1.82
CA LEU A 9 -5.08 7.60 -1.60
C LEU A 9 -3.57 7.41 -1.39
N SER A 10 -3.15 6.28 -0.79
CA SER A 10 -1.74 5.92 -0.63
C SER A 10 -1.12 5.38 -1.92
N ASN A 11 -1.80 4.46 -2.60
CA ASN A 11 -1.26 3.76 -3.77
C ASN A 11 -1.16 4.64 -5.03
N VAL A 12 -2.03 5.65 -5.17
CA VAL A 12 -1.99 6.54 -6.36
C VAL A 12 -0.69 7.36 -6.42
N PRO A 13 -0.28 8.10 -5.37
CA PRO A 13 1.01 8.77 -5.32
C PRO A 13 2.20 7.82 -5.51
N GLU A 14 2.15 6.63 -4.90
CA GLU A 14 3.18 5.60 -4.97
C GLU A 14 3.36 5.07 -6.40
N GLY A 15 2.23 4.75 -7.05
CA GLY A 15 2.21 4.29 -8.44
C GLY A 15 2.72 5.35 -9.41
N LEU A 16 2.38 6.62 -9.17
CA LEU A 16 2.91 7.75 -9.94
C LEU A 16 4.42 7.95 -9.73
N SER A 17 4.89 7.88 -8.48
CA SER A 17 6.32 8.01 -8.15
C SER A 17 7.15 6.88 -8.80
N SER A 18 6.69 5.64 -8.66
CA SER A 18 7.31 4.46 -9.27
C SER A 18 7.30 4.52 -10.80
N ALA A 19 6.19 4.92 -11.42
CA ALA A 19 6.09 5.09 -12.86
C ALA A 19 7.01 6.22 -13.38
N ALA A 20 7.10 7.33 -12.65
CA ALA A 20 8.00 8.44 -12.97
C ALA A 20 9.47 8.00 -12.87
N GLY A 21 9.83 7.27 -11.80
CA GLY A 21 11.17 6.71 -11.62
C GLY A 21 11.57 5.74 -12.74
N MET A 22 10.68 4.80 -13.10
CA MET A 22 10.92 3.87 -14.22
C MET A 22 11.09 4.59 -15.56
N LYS A 23 10.31 5.64 -15.80
CA LYS A 23 10.43 6.42 -17.02
C LYS A 23 11.74 7.23 -17.05
N ALA A 24 12.17 7.79 -15.91
CA ALA A 24 13.45 8.46 -15.78
C ALA A 24 14.63 7.49 -15.98
N ALA A 25 14.49 6.23 -15.57
CA ALA A 25 15.44 5.14 -15.84
C ALA A 25 15.41 4.61 -17.30
N GLY A 26 14.58 5.20 -18.18
CA GLY A 26 14.53 4.87 -19.61
C GLY A 26 13.58 3.72 -19.98
N HIS A 27 12.75 3.22 -19.06
CA HIS A 27 11.77 2.19 -19.39
C HIS A 27 10.62 2.74 -20.27
N SER A 28 10.19 1.91 -21.23
CA SER A 28 9.08 2.27 -22.12
C SER A 28 7.73 2.29 -21.39
N ALA A 29 6.80 3.14 -21.84
CA ALA A 29 5.46 3.20 -21.26
C ALA A 29 4.74 1.83 -21.27
N ARG A 30 4.92 1.04 -22.33
CA ARG A 30 4.34 -0.32 -22.42
C ARG A 30 4.83 -1.23 -21.30
N TYR A 31 6.11 -1.15 -20.95
CA TYR A 31 6.68 -1.92 -19.84
C TYR A 31 6.05 -1.50 -18.50
N ILE A 32 5.97 -0.19 -18.24
CA ILE A 32 5.41 0.37 -17.00
C ILE A 32 3.93 -0.04 -16.83
N PHE A 33 3.10 0.16 -17.87
CA PHE A 33 1.70 -0.24 -17.83
C PHE A 33 1.51 -1.76 -17.75
N GLY A 34 2.38 -2.53 -18.42
CA GLY A 34 2.36 -3.99 -18.35
C GLY A 34 2.71 -4.52 -16.97
N LEU A 35 3.72 -3.95 -16.31
CA LEU A 35 4.12 -4.29 -14.95
C LEU A 35 3.00 -3.98 -13.95
N TRP A 36 2.49 -2.74 -13.96
CA TRP A 36 1.42 -2.34 -13.04
C TRP A 36 0.12 -3.10 -13.28
N GLY A 37 -0.25 -3.35 -14.55
CA GLY A 37 -1.39 -4.19 -14.89
C GLY A 37 -1.20 -5.64 -14.41
N GLY A 38 0.00 -6.20 -14.58
CA GLY A 38 0.36 -7.52 -14.08
C GLY A 38 0.26 -7.63 -12.56
N ILE A 39 0.79 -6.65 -11.83
CA ILE A 39 0.68 -6.57 -10.36
C ILE A 39 -0.79 -6.52 -9.95
N ALA A 40 -1.60 -5.65 -10.58
CA ALA A 40 -3.02 -5.52 -10.26
C ALA A 40 -3.79 -6.84 -10.46
N VAL A 41 -3.55 -7.55 -11.56
CA VAL A 41 -4.15 -8.86 -11.85
C VAL A 41 -3.68 -9.90 -10.83
N ALA A 42 -2.38 -9.97 -10.54
CA ALA A 42 -1.83 -10.90 -9.57
C ALA A 42 -2.41 -10.67 -8.17
N SER A 43 -2.52 -9.41 -7.74
CA SER A 43 -3.15 -9.04 -6.46
C SER A 43 -4.63 -9.40 -6.42
N ALA A 44 -5.37 -9.19 -7.52
CA ALA A 44 -6.79 -9.58 -7.59
C ALA A 44 -6.98 -11.09 -7.48
N ILE A 45 -6.13 -11.88 -8.15
CA ILE A 45 -6.16 -13.34 -8.06
C ILE A 45 -5.78 -13.80 -6.65
N ALA A 46 -4.73 -13.23 -6.05
CA ALA A 46 -4.31 -13.56 -4.70
C ALA A 46 -5.41 -13.23 -3.67
N ALA A 47 -6.07 -12.08 -3.78
CA ALA A 47 -7.18 -11.70 -2.92
C ALA A 47 -8.39 -12.63 -3.10
N MET A 48 -8.70 -13.02 -4.34
CA MET A 48 -9.77 -13.99 -4.63
C MET A 48 -9.48 -15.35 -4.00
N ILE A 49 -8.26 -15.88 -4.18
CA ILE A 49 -7.85 -17.15 -3.59
C ILE A 49 -7.88 -17.08 -2.06
N GLY A 50 -7.32 -16.03 -1.47
CA GLY A 50 -7.33 -15.82 -0.01
C GLY A 50 -8.74 -15.76 0.55
N ASN A 51 -9.65 -15.04 -0.12
CA ASN A 51 -11.05 -14.96 0.28
C ASN A 51 -11.74 -16.33 0.22
N LEU A 52 -11.53 -17.11 -0.85
CA LEU A 52 -12.10 -18.45 -0.99
C LEU A 52 -11.51 -19.44 0.03
N ALA A 53 -10.21 -19.37 0.29
CA ALA A 53 -9.52 -20.24 1.22
C ALA A 53 -9.92 -20.00 2.69
N LEU A 54 -10.34 -18.76 3.02
CA LEU A 54 -10.69 -18.37 4.38
C LEU A 54 -12.19 -18.46 4.68
N VAL A 55 -13.03 -18.88 3.73
CA VAL A 55 -14.48 -19.06 3.96
C VAL A 55 -14.72 -20.08 5.08
N GLY A 56 -15.48 -19.68 6.10
CA GLY A 56 -15.83 -20.55 7.24
C GLY A 56 -14.69 -20.80 8.23
N SER A 57 -13.57 -20.09 8.11
CA SER A 57 -12.44 -20.18 9.04
C SER A 57 -12.78 -19.63 10.43
N SER A 58 -12.07 -20.12 11.46
CA SER A 58 -12.24 -19.62 12.82
C SER A 58 -11.76 -18.17 12.96
N PRO A 59 -12.32 -17.40 13.91
CA PRO A 59 -11.87 -16.03 14.18
C PRO A 59 -10.37 -15.94 14.50
N ASP A 60 -9.83 -16.93 15.22
CA ASP A 60 -8.41 -16.97 15.60
C ASP A 60 -7.50 -17.10 14.38
N LEU A 61 -7.88 -17.89 13.37
CA LEU A 61 -7.11 -18.02 12.14
C LEU A 61 -7.12 -16.73 11.33
N ILE A 62 -8.29 -16.07 11.23
CA ILE A 62 -8.41 -14.77 10.55
C ILE A 62 -7.56 -13.72 11.27
N ALA A 63 -7.58 -13.70 12.60
CA ALA A 63 -6.76 -12.80 13.40
C ALA A 63 -5.26 -13.06 13.18
N GLY A 64 -4.85 -14.34 13.14
CA GLY A 64 -3.48 -14.74 12.83
C GLY A 64 -3.02 -14.26 11.45
N VAL A 65 -3.79 -14.52 10.40
CA VAL A 65 -3.48 -14.05 9.04
C VAL A 65 -3.43 -12.53 8.96
N THR A 66 -4.35 -11.84 9.63
CA THR A 66 -4.38 -10.37 9.69
C THR A 66 -3.14 -9.82 10.40
N ALA A 67 -2.70 -10.45 11.49
CA ALA A 67 -1.49 -10.07 12.21
C ALA A 67 -0.23 -10.25 11.35
N VAL A 68 -0.13 -11.35 10.59
CA VAL A 68 0.96 -11.55 9.63
C VAL A 68 0.94 -10.48 8.54
N ALA A 69 -0.22 -10.15 7.99
CA ALA A 69 -0.35 -9.10 6.98
C ALA A 69 0.06 -7.72 7.52
N ALA A 70 -0.33 -7.37 8.75
CA ALA A 70 0.10 -6.15 9.41
C ALA A 70 1.62 -6.11 9.63
N GLY A 71 2.22 -7.25 10.02
CA GLY A 71 3.68 -7.38 10.16
C GLY A 71 4.42 -7.20 8.83
N ALA A 72 3.88 -7.73 7.73
CA ALA A 72 4.46 -7.54 6.39
C ALA A 72 4.44 -6.07 5.95
N ILE A 73 3.34 -5.35 6.21
CA ILE A 73 3.27 -3.89 5.96
C ILE A 73 4.29 -3.15 6.82
N LEU A 74 4.43 -3.52 8.10
CA LEU A 74 5.40 -2.89 8.99
C LEU A 74 6.84 -3.10 8.50
N ALA A 75 7.19 -4.32 8.08
CA ALA A 75 8.50 -4.62 7.51
C ALA A 75 8.78 -3.77 6.27
N MET A 76 7.82 -3.70 5.33
CA MET A 76 7.92 -2.85 4.14
C MET A 76 8.16 -1.38 4.49
N LEU A 77 7.46 -0.85 5.49
CA LEU A 77 7.65 0.53 5.94
C LEU A 77 9.07 0.78 6.46
N VAL A 78 9.59 -0.15 7.27
CA VAL A 78 10.92 -0.01 7.89
C VAL A 78 12.04 -0.21 6.88
N ASP A 79 11.92 -1.19 5.98
CA ASP A 79 12.98 -1.59 5.08
C ASP A 79 13.17 -0.60 3.92
N THR A 80 12.09 0.01 3.43
CA THR A 80 12.16 0.87 2.22
C THR A 80 11.48 2.21 2.38
N MET A 81 10.21 2.26 2.79
CA MET A 81 9.43 3.49 2.66
C MET A 81 9.87 4.60 3.61
N ILE A 82 10.21 4.29 4.86
CA ILE A 82 10.71 5.26 5.83
C ILE A 82 12.09 5.79 5.38
N PRO A 83 13.09 4.94 5.07
CA PRO A 83 14.36 5.40 4.51
C PRO A 83 14.21 6.32 3.30
N GLU A 84 13.47 5.91 2.27
CA GLU A 84 13.26 6.72 1.06
C GLU A 84 12.61 8.08 1.35
N ALA A 85 11.58 8.09 2.21
CA ALA A 85 10.91 9.33 2.61
C ALA A 85 11.88 10.29 3.32
N THR A 86 12.75 9.75 4.18
CA THR A 86 13.76 10.54 4.90
C THR A 86 14.88 11.04 3.99
N GLU A 87 15.31 10.27 2.99
CA GLU A 87 16.30 10.75 2.01
C GLU A 87 15.74 11.88 1.13
N ALA A 88 14.47 11.80 0.73
CA ALA A 88 13.86 12.78 -0.17
C ALA A 88 13.53 14.12 0.50
N THR A 89 13.15 14.12 1.78
CA THR A 89 12.62 15.33 2.47
C THR A 89 13.30 15.68 3.79
N HIS A 90 14.23 14.84 4.27
CA HIS A 90 15.04 14.96 5.50
C HIS A 90 14.28 15.49 6.74
N ASP A 91 14.14 16.80 6.88
CA ASP A 91 13.65 17.44 8.10
C ASP A 91 12.12 17.41 8.26
N TYR A 92 11.37 17.24 7.15
CA TYR A 92 9.90 17.31 7.18
C TYR A 92 9.19 15.96 7.08
N SER A 93 9.92 14.86 6.85
CA SER A 93 9.36 13.54 6.59
C SER A 93 8.46 13.06 7.72
N GLY A 94 8.88 13.27 8.98
CA GLY A 94 8.10 12.92 10.16
C GLY A 94 6.81 13.75 10.29
N LEU A 95 6.88 15.07 10.04
CA LEU A 95 5.70 15.94 10.12
C LEU A 95 4.67 15.56 9.03
N ILE A 96 5.14 15.30 7.81
CA ILE A 96 4.29 14.87 6.69
C ILE A 96 3.63 13.52 7.01
N ALA A 97 4.39 12.57 7.57
CA ALA A 97 3.86 11.27 7.98
C ALA A 97 2.75 11.42 9.04
N VAL A 98 2.95 12.28 10.05
CA VAL A 98 1.94 12.56 11.07
C VAL A 98 0.70 13.22 10.47
N CYS A 99 0.86 14.20 9.58
CA CYS A 99 -0.25 14.84 8.88
C CYS A 99 -1.05 13.84 8.03
N GLY A 100 -0.36 12.95 7.30
CA GLY A 100 -0.98 11.87 6.52
C GLY A 100 -1.76 10.90 7.41
N PHE A 101 -1.17 10.48 8.54
CA PHE A 101 -1.83 9.62 9.52
C PHE A 101 -3.08 10.27 10.12
N LEU A 102 -3.00 11.54 10.52
CA LEU A 102 -4.15 12.29 11.03
C LEU A 102 -5.24 12.45 9.98
N GLY A 103 -4.87 12.70 8.72
CA GLY A 103 -5.81 12.75 7.60
C GLY A 103 -6.54 11.42 7.40
N ALA A 104 -5.82 10.31 7.40
CA ALA A 104 -6.38 8.96 7.31
C ALA A 104 -7.29 8.65 8.51
N PHE A 105 -6.89 9.04 9.72
CA PHE A 105 -7.69 8.87 10.94
C PHE A 105 -9.01 9.66 10.89
N ILE A 106 -8.96 10.93 10.45
CA ILE A 106 -10.14 11.76 10.28
C ILE A 106 -11.09 11.14 9.24
N LEU A 107 -10.54 10.65 8.12
CA LEU A 107 -11.34 9.96 7.09
C LEU A 107 -11.99 8.68 7.62
N SER A 108 -11.28 7.94 8.47
CA SER A 108 -11.82 6.77 9.17
C SER A 108 -12.97 7.13 10.09
N LYS A 109 -12.90 8.27 10.76
CA LYS A 109 -13.98 8.69 11.67
C LYS A 109 -15.15 9.38 10.97
N SER A 110 -14.93 10.06 9.84
CA SER A 110 -15.98 10.75 9.09
C SER A 110 -16.80 9.82 8.18
N GLY A 111 -16.27 8.64 7.86
CA GLY A 111 -16.91 7.65 6.99
C GLY A 111 -18.00 6.78 7.60
N GLY A 112 -18.22 6.83 8.93
CA GLY A 112 -19.22 6.01 9.63
C GLY A 112 -18.78 4.57 9.86
#